data_AF-A0A2S7T775-F1
#
_entry.id   AF-A0A2S7T775-F1
#
_cell.length_a   1.000
_cell.length_b   1.000
_cell.length_c   1.000
_cell.angle_alpha   90.00
_cell.angle_beta   90.00
_cell.angle_gamma   90.00
#
_symmetry.space_group_name_H-M   'P 1'
#
loop_
_entity.id
_entity.type
_entity.pdbx_description
1 polymer ?
#
loop_
_entity_poly.entity_id
_entity_poly.type
_entity_poly.pdbx_seq_one_letter_code
_entity_poly.pdbx_strand_id
1 'polypeptide(L)'
;MERLNRKNQLLLAGVVFFGLLSYQLAIKKTKDQYFEYSKARKEQATVNQLPFRLNALKAKERELDEILGSMNLNGGSQQSELLKLLNQEIEGTGVRIKEFLSPHRSKVGEEVMNTYRFTLKGDFVGILKVINTIENSKGFGAVTHIDYQKKRNYRSGRTDLFATVLLSQFE
;
A
#
# COMPACT_ATOMS: atom_id res chain seq x y z
N MET A 1 -45.93 9.20 58.12
CA MET A 1 -46.39 9.57 56.76
C MET A 1 -46.97 10.97 56.83
N GLU A 2 -46.14 12.01 56.70
CA GLU A 2 -46.64 13.38 56.67
C GLU A 2 -47.42 13.63 55.38
N ARG A 3 -48.72 13.91 55.52
CA ARG A 3 -49.57 14.28 54.39
C ARG A 3 -49.19 15.70 53.99
N LEU A 4 -48.39 15.83 52.93
CA LEU A 4 -48.10 17.14 52.35
C LEU A 4 -49.42 17.86 52.01
N ASN A 5 -49.58 19.08 52.51
CA ASN A 5 -50.67 19.98 52.14
C ASN A 5 -50.79 20.05 50.60
N ARG A 6 -52.01 19.95 50.06
CA ARG A 6 -52.28 19.94 48.60
C ARG A 6 -51.55 21.05 47.83
N LYS A 7 -51.34 22.22 48.45
CA LYS A 7 -50.60 23.36 47.89
C LYS A 7 -49.09 23.06 47.68
N ASN A 8 -48.46 22.33 48.60
CA ASN A 8 -47.05 21.95 48.51
C ASN A 8 -46.84 20.81 47.50
N GLN A 9 -47.80 19.89 47.37
CA GLN A 9 -47.77 18.85 46.33
C GLN A 9 -47.88 19.46 44.92
N LEU A 10 -48.73 20.49 44.75
CA LEU A 10 -48.86 21.22 43.48
C LEU A 10 -47.57 21.95 43.11
N LEU A 11 -46.92 22.61 44.09
CA LEU A 11 -45.62 23.28 43.90
C LEU A 11 -44.52 22.29 43.50
N LEU A 12 -44.46 21.13 44.16
CA LEU A 12 -43.49 20.08 43.80
C LEU A 12 -43.73 19.55 42.38
N ALA A 13 -44.99 19.30 42.02
CA ALA A 13 -45.37 18.87 40.67
C ALA A 13 -44.98 19.92 39.61
N GLY A 14 -45.16 21.21 39.90
CA GLY A 14 -44.74 22.31 39.03
C GLY A 14 -43.23 22.37 38.80
N VAL A 15 -42.43 22.21 39.85
CA VAL A 15 -40.95 22.18 39.75
C VAL A 15 -40.48 21.00 38.91
N VAL A 16 -41.05 19.81 39.12
CA VAL A 16 -40.73 18.62 38.33
C VAL A 16 -41.13 18.82 36.86
N PHE A 17 -42.30 19.40 36.61
CA PHE A 17 -42.78 19.68 35.25
C PHE A 17 -41.90 20.71 34.51
N PHE A 18 -41.51 21.80 35.17
CA PHE A 18 -40.56 22.77 34.61
C PHE A 18 -39.16 22.18 34.40
N GLY A 19 -38.71 21.30 35.30
CA GLY A 19 -37.47 20.55 35.14
C GLY A 19 -37.48 19.70 33.86
N LEU A 20 -38.57 18.96 33.61
CA LEU A 20 -38.75 18.15 32.40
C LEU A 20 -38.79 19.00 31.12
N LEU A 21 -39.49 20.14 31.15
CA LEU A 21 -39.51 21.08 30.03
C LEU A 21 -38.13 21.67 29.72
N SER A 22 -37.37 22.05 30.76
CA SER A 22 -36.00 22.57 30.59
C SER A 22 -35.07 21.52 29.97
N TYR A 23 -35.23 20.26 30.35
CA TYR A 23 -34.44 19.16 29.80
C TYR A 23 -34.75 18.90 28.33
N GLN A 24 -36.03 18.90 27.95
CA GLN A 24 -36.44 18.69 26.56
C GLN A 24 -36.06 19.85 25.63
N LEU A 25 -36.23 21.11 26.07
CA LEU A 25 -35.98 22.25 25.20
C LEU A 25 -34.50 22.67 25.14
N ALA A 26 -33.82 22.75 26.28
CA ALA A 26 -32.48 23.34 26.34
C ALA A 26 -31.40 22.26 26.29
N ILE A 27 -31.45 21.29 27.21
CA ILE A 27 -30.33 20.35 27.42
C ILE A 27 -30.20 19.37 26.26
N LYS A 28 -31.32 18.84 25.75
CA LYS A 28 -31.30 17.91 24.60
C LYS A 28 -30.77 18.57 23.33
N LYS A 29 -31.29 19.76 22.99
CA LYS A 29 -30.87 20.49 21.78
C LYS A 29 -29.38 20.87 21.80
N THR A 30 -28.84 21.29 22.96
CA THR A 30 -27.42 21.62 23.07
C THR A 30 -26.51 20.41 22.86
N LYS A 31 -26.90 19.22 23.36
CA LYS A 31 -26.14 17.99 23.14
C LYS A 31 -26.17 17.55 21.68
N ASP A 32 -27.34 17.58 21.05
CA ASP A 32 -27.51 17.19 19.64
C ASP A 32 -26.71 18.13 18.73
N GLN A 33 -26.77 19.43 18.97
CA GLN A 33 -26.03 20.44 18.19
C GLN A 33 -24.50 20.36 18.41
N TYR A 34 -24.05 20.05 19.63
CA TYR A 34 -22.64 19.78 19.91
C TYR A 34 -22.14 18.51 19.20
N PHE A 35 -22.97 17.46 19.14
CA PHE A 35 -22.63 16.22 18.45
C PHE A 35 -22.48 16.44 16.94
N GLU A 36 -23.44 17.10 16.31
CA GLU A 36 -23.41 17.48 14.89
C GLU A 36 -22.19 18.36 14.57
N TYR A 37 -21.90 19.37 15.39
CA TYR A 37 -20.71 20.21 15.23
C TYR A 37 -19.41 19.39 15.35
N SER A 38 -19.34 18.46 16.32
CA SER A 38 -18.17 17.62 16.50
C SER A 38 -17.95 16.65 15.33
N LYS A 39 -19.04 16.16 14.74
CA LYS A 39 -19.02 15.26 13.59
C LYS A 39 -18.56 16.01 12.33
N ALA A 40 -19.16 17.16 12.05
CA ALA A 40 -18.75 18.03 10.94
C ALA A 40 -17.27 18.48 11.06
N ARG A 41 -16.80 18.78 12.29
CA ARG A 41 -15.40 19.15 12.53
C ARG A 41 -14.42 17.99 12.31
N LYS A 42 -14.79 16.75 12.64
CA LYS A 42 -13.97 15.55 12.36
C LYS A 42 -13.88 15.26 10.87
N GLU A 43 -14.99 15.43 10.15
CA GLU A 43 -15.02 15.28 8.69
C GLU A 43 -14.13 16.35 8.03
N GLN A 44 -14.20 17.60 8.47
CA GLN A 44 -13.36 18.69 7.95
C GLN A 44 -11.87 18.52 8.27
N ALA A 45 -11.52 18.01 9.45
CA ALA A 45 -10.13 17.70 9.80
C ALA A 45 -9.54 16.61 8.90
N THR A 46 -10.35 15.64 8.48
CA THR A 46 -9.94 14.58 7.55
C THR A 46 -9.72 15.14 6.15
N VAL A 47 -10.58 16.05 5.69
CA VAL A 47 -10.44 16.74 4.40
C VAL A 47 -9.20 17.65 4.36
N ASN A 48 -8.89 18.35 5.44
CA ASN A 48 -7.70 19.22 5.51
C ASN A 48 -6.37 18.45 5.46
N GLN A 49 -6.35 17.20 5.92
CA GLN A 49 -5.16 16.34 5.83
C GLN A 49 -5.04 15.60 4.49
N LEU A 50 -6.13 15.53 3.72
CA LEU A 50 -6.18 14.85 2.42
C LEU A 50 -5.21 15.45 1.39
N PRO A 51 -5.12 16.79 1.17
CA PRO A 51 -4.19 17.36 0.21
C PRO A 51 -2.72 17.11 0.59
N PHE A 52 -2.39 17.13 1.89
CA PHE A 52 -1.04 16.80 2.34
C PHE A 52 -0.66 15.36 2.02
N ARG A 53 -1.56 14.40 2.29
CA ARG A 53 -1.34 13.00 1.94
C ARG A 53 -1.24 12.81 0.42
N LEU A 54 -2.12 13.45 -0.35
CA LEU A 54 -2.07 13.39 -1.82
C LEU A 54 -0.77 13.95 -2.38
N ASN A 55 -0.28 15.07 -1.85
CA ASN A 55 1.00 15.65 -2.28
C ASN A 55 2.18 14.75 -1.91
N ALA A 56 2.16 14.13 -0.73
CA ALA A 56 3.18 13.17 -0.33
C ALA A 56 3.18 11.91 -1.22
N LEU A 57 2.01 11.40 -1.60
CA LEU A 57 1.90 10.29 -2.56
C LEU A 57 2.41 10.68 -3.95
N LYS A 58 2.01 11.85 -4.47
CA LYS A 58 2.48 12.35 -5.77
C LYS A 58 3.99 12.60 -5.81
N ALA A 59 4.57 13.09 -4.72
CA ALA A 59 6.02 13.26 -4.62
C ALA A 59 6.74 11.91 -4.71
N LYS A 60 6.22 10.89 -4.02
CA LYS A 60 6.76 9.53 -4.06
C LYS A 60 6.60 8.86 -5.43
N GLU A 61 5.48 9.10 -6.10
CA GLU A 61 5.23 8.65 -7.48
C GLU A 61 6.29 9.23 -8.43
N ARG A 62 6.53 10.55 -8.36
CA ARG A 62 7.57 11.21 -9.16
C ARG A 62 8.98 10.68 -8.89
N GLU A 63 9.32 10.46 -7.62
CA GLU A 63 10.62 9.88 -7.24
C GLU A 63 10.79 8.48 -7.86
N LEU A 64 9.74 7.65 -7.83
CA LEU A 64 9.75 6.33 -8.45
C LEU A 64 9.85 6.42 -9.97
N ASP A 65 9.14 7.36 -10.61
CA ASP A 65 9.22 7.60 -12.05
C ASP A 65 10.61 8.07 -12.49
N GLU A 66 11.28 8.92 -11.70
CA GLU A 66 12.66 9.35 -11.97
C GLU A 66 13.64 8.16 -11.87
N ILE A 67 13.50 7.32 -10.85
CA ILE A 67 14.31 6.12 -10.67
C ILE A 67 14.10 5.16 -11.86
N LEU A 68 12.85 4.87 -12.21
CA LEU A 68 12.51 4.01 -13.35
C LEU A 68 12.98 4.61 -14.69
N GLY A 69 12.82 5.92 -14.87
CA GLY A 69 13.31 6.66 -16.03
C GLY A 69 14.83 6.56 -16.16
N SER A 70 15.58 6.72 -15.07
CA SER A 70 17.04 6.57 -15.08
C SER A 70 17.50 5.15 -15.45
N MET A 71 16.74 4.11 -15.07
CA MET A 71 17.00 2.73 -15.48
C MET A 71 16.70 2.52 -16.97
N ASN A 72 15.67 3.16 -17.53
CA ASN A 72 15.36 3.11 -18.95
C ASN A 72 16.38 3.85 -19.83
N LEU A 73 17.01 4.92 -19.33
CA LEU A 73 18.00 5.71 -20.09
C LEU A 73 19.39 5.05 -20.12
N ASN A 74 19.74 4.28 -19.09
CA ASN A 74 21.04 3.60 -18.99
C ASN A 74 21.01 2.11 -19.38
N GLY A 75 19.83 1.47 -19.37
CA GLY A 75 19.64 0.08 -19.80
C GLY A 75 19.31 -0.02 -21.28
N GLY A 76 19.89 -0.99 -22.00
CA GLY A 76 19.50 -1.27 -23.39
C GLY A 76 18.01 -1.60 -23.52
N SER A 77 17.46 -1.53 -24.74
CA SER A 77 16.02 -1.79 -25.02
C SER A 77 15.50 -3.08 -24.36
N GLN A 78 16.31 -4.13 -24.37
CA GLN A 78 16.02 -5.43 -23.77
C GLN A 78 15.82 -5.39 -22.24
N GLN A 79 16.61 -4.58 -21.53
CA GLN A 79 16.48 -4.44 -20.08
C GLN A 79 15.14 -3.77 -19.72
N SER A 80 14.78 -2.71 -20.46
CA SER A 80 13.51 -2.00 -20.30
C SER A 80 12.33 -2.90 -20.61
N GLU A 81 12.41 -3.69 -21.67
CA GLU A 81 11.36 -4.64 -22.05
C GLU A 81 11.19 -5.74 -20.99
N LEU A 82 12.28 -6.29 -20.45
CA LEU A 82 12.23 -7.28 -19.39
C LEU A 82 11.59 -6.70 -18.11
N LEU A 83 11.95 -5.47 -17.75
CA LEU A 83 11.39 -4.82 -16.58
C LEU A 83 9.90 -4.52 -16.74
N LYS A 84 9.46 -4.12 -17.94
CA LYS A 84 8.04 -3.94 -18.27
C LYS A 84 7.27 -5.25 -18.18
N LEU A 85 7.81 -6.33 -18.75
CA LEU A 85 7.20 -7.66 -18.68
C LEU A 85 7.09 -8.13 -17.23
N LEU A 86 8.16 -8.00 -16.45
CA LEU A 86 8.17 -8.33 -15.02
C LEU A 86 7.09 -7.55 -14.26
N ASN A 87 6.98 -6.25 -14.46
CA ASN A 87 5.97 -5.43 -13.78
C ASN A 87 4.55 -5.86 -14.15
N GLN A 88 4.28 -6.16 -15.43
CA GLN A 88 2.98 -6.65 -15.90
C GLN A 88 2.59 -8.00 -15.28
N GLU A 89 3.52 -8.96 -15.23
CA GLU A 89 3.25 -10.29 -14.66
C GLU A 89 3.11 -10.27 -13.13
N ILE A 90 3.69 -9.25 -12.49
CA ILE A 90 3.64 -9.06 -11.05
C ILE A 90 2.34 -8.35 -10.61
N GLU A 91 1.70 -7.59 -11.50
CA GLU A 91 0.39 -7.00 -11.25
C GLU A 91 -0.67 -8.09 -11.02
N GLY A 92 -1.09 -8.24 -9.76
CA GLY A 92 -2.14 -9.18 -9.36
C GLY A 92 -1.66 -10.55 -8.84
N THR A 93 -0.38 -10.89 -8.94
CA THR A 93 0.17 -12.14 -8.39
C THR A 93 0.68 -12.01 -6.95
N GLY A 94 0.73 -10.78 -6.39
CA GLY A 94 1.21 -10.52 -5.02
C GLY A 94 2.73 -10.62 -4.86
N VAL A 95 3.45 -10.92 -5.95
CA VAL A 95 4.91 -10.88 -6.04
C VAL A 95 5.36 -9.41 -6.07
N ARG A 96 6.62 -9.13 -5.78
CA ARG A 96 7.24 -7.80 -5.90
C ARG A 96 8.68 -7.94 -6.34
N ILE A 97 9.14 -7.04 -7.20
CA ILE A 97 10.57 -6.91 -7.51
C ILE A 97 11.24 -6.26 -6.31
N LYS A 98 12.24 -6.94 -5.73
CA LYS A 98 13.02 -6.40 -4.62
C LYS A 98 14.24 -5.64 -5.12
N GLU A 99 14.87 -6.14 -6.16
CA GLU A 99 16.11 -5.62 -6.73
C GLU A 99 16.21 -6.04 -8.20
N PHE A 100 16.67 -5.13 -9.05
CA PHE A 100 16.98 -5.40 -10.45
C PHE A 100 18.33 -4.77 -10.75
N LEU A 101 19.33 -5.59 -11.07
CA LEU A 101 20.68 -5.12 -11.35
C LEU A 101 20.87 -4.93 -12.85
N SER A 102 21.71 -3.96 -13.21
CA SER A 102 22.14 -3.75 -14.59
C SER A 102 22.81 -5.01 -15.16
N PRO A 103 22.63 -5.29 -16.47
CA PRO A 103 23.18 -6.49 -17.09
C PRO A 103 24.69 -6.50 -17.01
N HIS A 104 25.24 -7.67 -16.67
CA HIS A 104 26.66 -7.93 -16.78
C HIS A 104 26.98 -8.41 -18.19
N ARG A 105 27.80 -7.65 -18.92
CA ARG A 105 28.31 -8.01 -20.25
C ARG A 105 29.60 -8.78 -20.12
N SER A 106 29.62 -10.01 -20.60
CA SER A 106 30.81 -10.85 -20.69
C SER A 106 31.00 -11.33 -22.11
N LYS A 107 32.21 -11.24 -22.66
CA LYS A 107 32.55 -11.89 -23.94
C LYS A 107 32.83 -13.36 -23.70
N VAL A 108 32.14 -14.23 -24.44
CA VAL A 108 32.41 -15.67 -24.48
C VAL A 108 32.80 -16.01 -25.91
N GLY A 109 34.10 -16.09 -26.18
CA GLY A 109 34.61 -16.20 -27.55
C GLY A 109 34.37 -14.91 -28.36
N GLU A 110 33.71 -15.04 -29.51
CA GLU A 110 33.31 -13.89 -30.36
C GLU A 110 31.94 -13.30 -30.00
N GLU A 111 31.12 -14.04 -29.22
CA GLU A 111 29.77 -13.62 -28.84
C GLU A 111 29.76 -12.79 -27.54
N VAL A 112 28.82 -11.86 -27.45
CA VAL A 112 28.59 -11.05 -26.24
C VAL A 112 27.43 -11.65 -25.46
N MET A 113 27.71 -12.12 -24.24
CA MET A 113 26.68 -12.62 -23.34
C MET A 113 26.26 -11.52 -22.36
N ASN A 114 24.98 -11.17 -22.36
CA ASN A 114 24.34 -10.26 -21.43
C ASN A 114 23.67 -11.09 -20.31
N THR A 115 24.07 -10.89 -19.05
CA THR A 115 23.48 -11.57 -17.89
C THR A 115 22.69 -10.59 -17.03
N TYR A 116 21.39 -10.80 -16.91
CA TYR A 116 20.50 -10.03 -16.04
C TYR A 116 20.35 -10.72 -14.69
N ARG A 117 20.38 -9.94 -13.60
CA ARG A 117 20.13 -10.44 -12.24
C ARG A 117 19.00 -9.64 -11.61
N PHE A 118 17.98 -10.33 -11.14
CA PHE A 118 16.89 -9.70 -10.40
C PHE A 118 16.42 -10.59 -9.24
N THR A 119 15.86 -9.96 -8.23
CA THR A 119 15.33 -10.63 -7.04
C THR A 119 13.84 -10.37 -6.91
N LEU A 120 13.06 -11.45 -6.87
CA LEU A 120 11.63 -11.43 -6.63
C LEU A 120 11.34 -11.77 -5.16
N LYS A 121 10.30 -11.16 -4.62
CA LYS A 121 9.75 -11.43 -3.29
C LYS A 121 8.30 -11.80 -3.42
N GLY A 122 7.87 -12.92 -2.84
CA GLY A 122 6.45 -13.30 -2.87
C GLY A 122 6.25 -14.77 -2.51
N ASP A 123 5.09 -15.30 -2.86
CA ASP A 123 4.80 -16.72 -2.68
C ASP A 123 5.48 -17.56 -3.77
N PHE A 124 5.86 -18.79 -3.42
CA PHE A 124 6.54 -19.70 -4.34
C PHE A 124 5.80 -19.87 -5.67
N VAL A 125 4.48 -20.08 -5.61
CA VAL A 125 3.63 -20.26 -6.80
C VAL A 125 3.60 -19.01 -7.67
N GLY A 126 3.54 -17.82 -7.06
CA GLY A 126 3.56 -16.55 -7.79
C GLY A 126 4.88 -16.36 -8.51
N ILE A 127 5.99 -16.58 -7.81
CA ILE A 127 7.34 -16.50 -8.39
C ILE A 127 7.51 -17.49 -9.54
N LEU A 128 7.07 -18.74 -9.36
CA LEU A 128 7.18 -19.77 -10.39
C LEU A 128 6.38 -19.41 -11.65
N LYS A 129 5.18 -18.84 -11.49
CA LYS A 129 4.39 -18.35 -12.63
C LYS A 129 5.12 -17.25 -13.40
N VAL A 130 5.66 -16.26 -12.70
CA VAL A 130 6.42 -15.16 -13.31
C VAL A 130 7.63 -15.70 -14.08
N ILE A 131 8.41 -16.60 -13.47
CA ILE A 131 9.58 -17.21 -14.13
C ILE A 131 9.15 -17.99 -15.37
N ASN A 132 8.09 -18.79 -15.29
CA ASN A 132 7.57 -19.54 -16.42
C ASN A 132 7.08 -18.62 -17.55
N THR A 133 6.42 -17.49 -17.26
CA THR A 133 6.02 -16.54 -18.31
C THR A 133 7.24 -15.94 -19.00
N ILE A 134 8.32 -15.64 -18.27
CA ILE A 134 9.57 -15.11 -18.83
C ILE A 134 10.30 -16.16 -19.68
N GLU A 135 10.32 -17.42 -19.26
CA GLU A 135 10.89 -18.50 -20.06
C GLU A 135 10.11 -18.75 -21.35
N ASN A 136 8.78 -18.58 -21.31
CA ASN A 136 7.92 -18.73 -22.48
C ASN A 136 7.90 -17.48 -23.38
N SER A 137 8.29 -16.31 -22.88
CA SER A 137 8.34 -15.09 -23.68
C SER A 137 9.58 -15.10 -24.57
N LYS A 138 9.35 -15.10 -25.88
CA LYS A 138 10.43 -15.14 -26.87
C LYS A 138 11.26 -13.85 -26.78
N GLY A 139 12.58 -13.99 -26.72
CA GLY A 139 13.51 -12.88 -26.92
C GLY A 139 14.33 -12.45 -25.70
N PHE A 140 14.06 -12.96 -24.50
CA PHE A 140 14.80 -12.55 -23.31
C PHE A 140 16.03 -13.43 -23.02
N GLY A 141 16.06 -14.69 -23.47
CA GLY A 141 17.16 -15.61 -23.25
C GLY A 141 16.74 -16.82 -22.42
N ALA A 142 17.70 -17.45 -21.72
CA ALA A 142 17.46 -18.62 -20.88
C ALA A 142 17.75 -18.30 -19.41
N VAL A 143 16.94 -18.87 -18.51
CA VAL A 143 17.20 -18.80 -17.06
C VAL A 143 18.37 -19.72 -16.73
N THR A 144 19.50 -19.13 -16.36
CA THR A 144 20.73 -19.87 -16.03
C THR A 144 20.68 -20.42 -14.60
N HIS A 145 20.09 -19.67 -13.68
CA HIS A 145 20.10 -20.00 -12.26
C HIS A 145 18.93 -19.38 -11.52
N ILE A 146 18.40 -20.11 -10.54
CA ILE A 146 17.38 -19.63 -9.60
C ILE A 146 17.80 -20.06 -8.19
N ASP A 147 17.97 -19.10 -7.30
CA ASP A 147 18.25 -19.33 -5.88
C ASP A 147 17.07 -18.88 -5.01
N TYR A 148 16.56 -19.75 -4.15
CA TYR A 148 15.44 -19.46 -3.25
C TYR A 148 15.91 -19.31 -1.81
N GLN A 149 15.65 -18.14 -1.21
CA GLN A 149 16.01 -17.83 0.16
C GLN A 149 14.78 -17.43 0.98
N LYS A 150 14.53 -18.16 2.06
CA LYS A 150 13.50 -17.79 3.04
C LYS A 150 14.13 -16.85 4.08
N LYS A 151 13.71 -15.59 4.10
CA LYS A 151 14.20 -14.61 5.08
C LYS A 151 13.08 -14.22 6.03
N ARG A 152 13.35 -14.33 7.33
CA ARG A 152 12.43 -13.89 8.38
C ARG A 152 12.70 -12.42 8.70
N ASN A 153 11.67 -11.59 8.62
CA ASN A 153 11.75 -10.24 9.11
C ASN A 153 11.45 -10.24 10.62
N TYR A 154 12.50 -10.09 11.44
CA TYR A 154 12.37 -10.10 12.90
C TYR A 154 11.53 -8.93 13.45
N ARG A 155 11.42 -7.81 12.72
CA ARG A 155 10.58 -6.67 13.14
C ARG A 155 9.09 -6.92 12.93
N SER A 156 8.71 -7.60 11.84
CA SER A 156 7.29 -7.85 11.52
C SER A 156 6.82 -9.26 11.87
N GLY A 157 7.74 -10.15 12.27
CA GLY A 157 7.46 -11.56 12.53
C GLY A 157 7.13 -12.38 11.28
N ARG A 158 7.01 -11.73 10.11
CA ARG A 158 6.64 -12.38 8.85
C ARG A 158 7.85 -13.03 8.20
N THR A 159 7.60 -14.15 7.52
CA THR A 159 8.63 -14.83 6.73
C THR A 159 8.29 -14.67 5.27
N ASP A 160 9.25 -14.14 4.52
CA ASP A 160 9.11 -13.85 3.10
C ASP A 160 10.05 -14.78 2.32
N LEU A 161 9.61 -15.26 1.15
CA LEU A 161 10.45 -15.99 0.22
C LEU A 161 11.01 -15.02 -0.82
N PHE A 162 12.32 -15.11 -1.03
CA PHE A 162 13.06 -14.38 -2.04
C PHE A 162 13.58 -15.36 -3.08
N ALA A 163 13.46 -15.01 -4.36
CA ALA A 163 14.05 -15.76 -5.46
C ALA A 163 14.99 -14.86 -6.24
N THR A 164 16.27 -15.22 -6.31
CA THR A 164 17.26 -14.54 -7.15
C THR A 164 17.37 -15.30 -8.45
N VAL A 165 17.09 -14.63 -9.56
CA VAL A 165 17.10 -15.21 -10.90
C VAL A 165 18.26 -14.61 -11.68
N LEU A 166 19.02 -15.47 -12.36
CA LEU A 166 20.01 -15.11 -13.37
C LEU A 166 19.48 -15.51 -14.74
N LEU A 167 19.46 -14.55 -15.65
CA LEU A 167 19.00 -14.75 -17.01
C LEU A 167 20.13 -14.39 -17.97
N SER A 168 20.56 -15.35 -18.77
CA SER A 168 21.62 -15.18 -19.76
C SER A 168 21.05 -15.09 -21.17
N GLN A 169 21.47 -14.08 -21.90
CA GLN A 169 21.13 -13.86 -23.29
C GLN A 169 22.41 -13.73 -24.12
N PHE A 170 22.45 -14.45 -25.24
CA PHE A 170 23.49 -14.29 -26.26
C PHE A 170 23.02 -13.24 -27.26
N GLU A 171 23.92 -12.32 -27.60
CA GLU A 171 23.74 -11.27 -28.61
C GLU A 171 24.46 -11.65 -29.91
#